data_AF-A0A661BEU8-F1
#
_entry.id   AF-A0A661BEU8-F1
#
_cell.length_a   1.000
_cell.length_b   1.000
_cell.length_c   1.000
_cell.angle_alpha   90.00
_cell.angle_beta   90.00
_cell.angle_gamma   90.00
#
_symmetry.space_group_name_H-M   'P 1'
#
loop_
_entity.id
_entity.type
_entity.pdbx_description
1 polymer ?
#
loop_
_entity_poly.entity_id
_entity_poly.type
_entity_poly.pdbx_seq_one_letter_code
_entity_poly.pdbx_strand_id
1 'polypeptide(L)'
;MVKNKGSNTDTLESDLTRVKRKSFTKLRSALDIPHLLSVQVKSYERFLQANVPPHKRKLVGIERVLREIFPVEDVHKRFILEYLSYTLEQQKYSEEECKKKNLTYYVPLKAKMRLIIQDVAEDGTTKVKEAKESWVYLGDIPALTDK
;
A
#
# COMPACT_ATOMS: atom_id res chain seq x y z
N MET A 1 58.31 18.00 25.25
CA MET A 1 57.66 16.75 24.76
C MET A 1 56.17 17.02 24.72
N VAL A 2 55.58 17.59 23.67
CA VAL A 2 55.32 17.12 22.29
C VAL A 2 54.42 15.86 22.23
N LYS A 3 53.32 16.05 21.47
CA LYS A 3 52.35 15.11 20.84
C LYS A 3 51.10 14.84 21.69
N ASN A 4 49.85 14.90 21.18
CA ASN A 4 49.38 15.06 19.80
C ASN A 4 47.86 15.38 19.76
N LYS A 5 47.49 16.34 18.90
CA LYS A 5 46.42 16.32 17.86
C LYS A 5 44.97 15.93 18.18
N GLY A 6 44.06 16.83 17.76
CA GLY A 6 42.66 16.53 17.47
C GLY A 6 41.84 17.77 17.10
N SER A 7 42.14 18.36 15.92
CA SER A 7 41.27 19.20 15.08
C SER A 7 40.31 20.22 15.73
N ASN A 8 40.72 21.50 15.69
CA ASN A 8 39.81 22.61 15.40
C ASN A 8 39.25 22.48 13.97
N THR A 9 38.18 23.23 13.71
CA THR A 9 37.47 23.52 12.44
C THR A 9 36.32 22.57 12.11
N ASP A 10 35.09 22.96 12.49
CA ASP A 10 33.85 22.84 11.66
C ASP A 10 32.58 23.14 12.49
N THR A 11 32.53 24.28 13.19
CA THR A 11 31.27 24.73 13.84
C THR A 11 30.93 26.19 13.57
N LEU A 12 31.56 26.81 12.58
CA LEU A 12 31.43 28.25 12.31
C LEU A 12 30.88 28.56 10.90
N GLU A 13 30.01 27.73 10.32
CA GLU A 13 29.53 27.97 8.94
C GLU A 13 28.02 27.82 8.65
N SER A 14 27.13 27.72 9.65
CA SER A 14 25.67 27.63 9.37
C SER A 14 24.81 28.81 9.84
N ASP A 15 25.42 29.87 10.38
CA ASP A 15 24.71 31.00 11.00
C ASP A 15 24.61 32.25 10.11
N LEU A 16 24.62 32.08 8.78
CA LEU A 16 24.44 33.19 7.83
C LEU A 16 23.00 33.25 7.30
N THR A 17 22.28 34.30 7.75
CA THR A 17 20.98 34.83 7.28
C THR A 17 19.66 34.16 7.71
N ARG A 18 19.54 33.69 8.95
CA ARG A 18 18.20 33.44 9.51
C ARG A 18 17.53 34.76 9.91
N VAL A 19 16.68 35.31 9.03
CA VAL A 19 15.85 36.48 9.37
C VAL A 19 15.01 36.16 10.63
N LYS A 20 15.27 36.88 11.73
CA LYS A 20 14.50 36.72 12.97
C LYS A 20 13.07 37.22 12.78
N ARG A 21 12.12 36.30 12.66
CA ARG A 21 10.69 36.59 12.63
C ARG A 21 10.23 37.14 13.98
N LYS A 22 9.79 38.40 14.02
CA LYS A 22 9.09 38.95 15.19
C LYS A 22 7.61 38.54 15.13
N SER A 23 7.11 37.89 16.18
CA SER A 23 5.70 37.55 16.34
C SER A 23 5.09 38.43 17.43
N PHE A 24 3.95 39.08 17.15
CA PHE A 24 3.22 39.91 18.11
C PHE A 24 1.99 39.18 18.70
N THR A 25 1.95 37.86 18.55
CA THR A 25 0.80 37.04 18.97
C THR A 25 0.72 37.02 20.50
N LYS A 26 -0.43 37.44 21.06
CA LYS A 26 -0.67 37.47 22.51
C LYS A 26 -1.08 36.11 23.09
N LEU A 27 -1.67 35.25 22.26
CA LEU A 27 -2.11 33.88 22.60
C LEU A 27 -1.06 32.86 22.13
N ARG A 28 -0.73 31.89 22.99
CA ARG A 28 0.11 30.75 22.58
C ARG A 28 -0.75 29.73 21.85
N SER A 29 -0.20 29.09 20.82
CA SER A 29 -0.88 27.97 20.17
C SER A 29 -1.10 26.86 21.20
N ALA A 30 -2.35 26.45 21.39
CA ALA A 30 -2.70 25.40 22.35
C ALA A 30 -2.38 23.99 21.80
N LEU A 31 -2.28 23.87 20.48
CA LEU A 31 -1.99 22.64 19.77
C LEU A 31 -0.95 22.91 18.67
N ASP A 32 -0.12 21.91 18.41
CA ASP A 32 0.83 21.94 17.31
C ASP A 32 0.10 21.73 15.97
N ILE A 33 0.67 22.29 14.90
CA ILE A 33 0.13 22.11 13.55
C ILE A 33 0.31 20.64 13.17
N PRO A 34 -0.75 19.93 12.77
CA PRO A 34 -0.65 18.54 12.39
C PRO A 34 0.07 18.39 11.04
N HIS A 35 0.54 17.18 10.75
CA HIS A 35 1.11 16.85 9.45
C HIS A 35 0.06 17.07 8.34
N LEU A 36 0.32 18.01 7.43
CA LEU A 36 -0.66 18.47 6.44
C LEU A 36 -1.00 17.41 5.39
N LEU A 37 -0.08 16.48 5.12
CA LEU A 37 -0.30 15.36 4.19
C LEU A 37 -0.90 14.13 4.87
N SER A 38 -1.22 14.23 6.17
CA SER A 38 -1.68 13.07 6.93
C SER A 38 -3.00 12.49 6.40
N VAL A 39 -3.88 13.31 5.82
CA VAL A 39 -5.15 12.82 5.28
C VAL A 39 -4.91 11.95 4.05
N GLN A 40 -4.05 12.39 3.14
CA GLN A 40 -3.69 11.69 1.90
C GLN A 40 -3.00 10.37 2.23
N VAL A 41 -1.96 10.41 3.06
CA VAL A 41 -1.19 9.23 3.46
C VAL A 41 -2.10 8.22 4.16
N LYS A 42 -2.85 8.64 5.19
CA LYS A 42 -3.73 7.72 5.94
C LYS A 42 -4.85 7.14 5.10
N SER A 43 -5.39 7.91 4.15
CA SER A 43 -6.42 7.40 3.24
C SER A 43 -5.86 6.30 2.34
N TYR A 44 -4.67 6.53 1.77
CA TYR A 44 -4.00 5.57 0.90
C TYR A 44 -3.56 4.30 1.64
N GLU A 45 -3.00 4.45 2.84
CA GLU A 45 -2.67 3.31 3.72
C GLU A 45 -3.91 2.50 4.10
N ARG A 46 -5.02 3.17 4.43
CA ARG A 46 -6.30 2.52 4.72
C ARG A 46 -6.86 1.79 3.52
N PHE A 47 -6.67 2.32 2.31
CA PHE A 47 -7.10 1.70 1.07
C PHE A 47 -6.30 0.44 0.74
N LEU A 48 -4.97 0.51 0.85
CA LEU A 48 -4.06 -0.59 0.48
C LEU A 48 -3.87 -1.66 1.56
N GLN A 49 -3.85 -1.28 2.84
CA GLN A 49 -3.48 -2.15 3.97
C GLN A 49 -2.20 -2.98 3.74
N ALA A 50 -1.20 -2.40 3.05
CA ALA A 50 0.01 -3.09 2.60
C ALA A 50 0.81 -3.72 3.75
N ASN A 51 0.88 -3.03 4.89
CA ASN A 51 1.64 -3.46 6.07
C ASN A 51 0.84 -4.35 7.03
N VAL A 52 -0.38 -4.75 6.66
CA VAL A 52 -1.26 -5.58 7.50
C VAL A 52 -1.32 -7.00 6.95
N PRO A 53 -0.99 -8.03 7.77
CA PRO A 53 -1.13 -9.43 7.37
C PRO A 53 -2.56 -9.74 6.94
N PRO A 54 -2.79 -10.61 5.92
CA PRO A 54 -4.12 -10.85 5.35
C PRO A 54 -5.21 -11.16 6.39
N HIS A 55 -4.90 -11.97 7.41
CA HIS A 55 -5.83 -12.37 8.47
C HIS A 55 -6.20 -11.25 9.45
N LYS A 56 -5.47 -10.13 9.47
CA LYS A 56 -5.75 -8.95 10.32
C LYS A 56 -6.31 -7.77 9.53
N ARG A 57 -6.51 -7.92 8.22
CA ARG A 57 -7.04 -6.83 7.38
C ARG A 57 -8.48 -6.54 7.74
N LYS A 58 -8.81 -5.25 7.76
CA LYS A 58 -10.17 -4.77 7.97
C LYS A 58 -10.93 -4.83 6.63
N LEU A 59 -12.25 -4.97 6.68
CA LEU A 59 -13.12 -4.90 5.49
C LEU A 59 -13.24 -3.46 4.98
N VAL A 60 -12.14 -2.89 4.49
CA VAL A 60 -12.05 -1.55 3.89
C VAL A 60 -11.11 -1.58 2.68
N GLY A 61 -11.25 -0.61 1.77
CA GLY A 61 -10.37 -0.49 0.61
C GLY A 61 -10.46 -1.71 -0.31
N ILE A 62 -9.30 -2.20 -0.76
CA ILE A 62 -9.19 -3.34 -1.68
C ILE A 62 -9.80 -4.62 -1.08
N GLU A 63 -9.53 -4.89 0.21
CA GLU A 63 -10.06 -6.07 0.89
C GLU A 63 -11.58 -6.09 0.85
N ARG A 64 -12.24 -4.94 1.09
CA ARG A 64 -13.70 -4.84 1.02
C ARG A 64 -14.22 -5.17 -0.37
N VAL A 65 -13.66 -4.53 -1.38
CA VAL A 65 -14.13 -4.67 -2.77
C VAL A 65 -13.99 -6.11 -3.25
N LEU A 66 -12.85 -6.75 -2.97
CA LEU A 66 -12.64 -8.15 -3.35
C LEU A 66 -13.57 -9.11 -2.59
N ARG A 67 -13.86 -8.84 -1.31
CA ARG A 67 -14.82 -9.64 -0.53
C ARG A 67 -16.29 -9.43 -0.95
N GLU A 68 -16.59 -8.29 -1.57
CA GLU A 68 -17.94 -7.95 -2.03
C GLU A 68 -18.23 -8.51 -3.42
N ILE A 69 -17.21 -8.56 -4.29
CA ILE A 69 -17.35 -9.10 -5.65
C ILE A 69 -17.29 -10.63 -5.67
N PHE A 70 -16.50 -11.25 -4.79
CA PHE A 70 -16.33 -12.70 -4.74
C PHE A 70 -17.15 -13.33 -3.60
N PRO A 71 -17.71 -14.54 -3.80
CA PRO A 71 -17.46 -15.47 -4.91
C PRO A 71 -18.22 -15.13 -6.21
N VAL A 72 -17.65 -15.55 -7.34
CA VAL A 72 -18.30 -15.49 -8.66
C VAL A 72 -18.60 -16.90 -9.14
N GLU A 73 -19.84 -17.16 -9.55
CA GLU A 73 -20.30 -18.47 -10.01
C GLU A 73 -20.66 -18.44 -11.51
N ASP A 74 -20.41 -19.54 -12.19
CA ASP A 74 -20.93 -19.76 -13.56
C ASP A 74 -22.46 -19.97 -13.56
N VAL A 75 -23.12 -19.72 -14.69
CA VAL A 75 -24.58 -19.87 -14.87
C VAL A 75 -25.06 -21.27 -14.48
N HIS A 76 -24.25 -22.28 -14.77
CA HIS A 76 -24.52 -23.68 -14.44
C HIS A 76 -23.97 -24.12 -13.08
N LYS A 77 -23.42 -23.19 -12.30
CA LYS A 77 -22.77 -23.43 -10.99
C LYS A 77 -21.65 -24.46 -11.00
N ARG A 78 -21.12 -24.86 -12.16
CA ARG A 78 -20.02 -25.84 -12.25
C ARG A 78 -18.66 -25.28 -11.84
N PHE A 79 -18.52 -23.96 -11.86
CA PHE A 79 -17.31 -23.25 -11.52
C PHE A 79 -17.62 -22.16 -10.50
N ILE A 80 -16.88 -22.15 -9.41
CA ILE A 80 -16.92 -21.09 -8.40
C ILE A 80 -15.51 -20.54 -8.22
N LEU A 81 -15.36 -19.22 -8.39
CA LEU A 81 -14.11 -18.52 -8.16
C LEU A 81 -14.18 -17.79 -6.82
N GLU A 82 -13.32 -18.19 -5.89
CA GLU A 82 -13.20 -17.60 -4.56
C GLU A 82 -11.95 -16.73 -4.43
N TYR A 83 -12.08 -15.66 -3.67
CA TYR A 83 -10.96 -14.82 -3.26
C TYR A 83 -10.43 -15.27 -1.87
N LEU A 84 -9.13 -15.55 -1.78
CA LEU A 84 -8.49 -15.93 -0.51
C LEU A 84 -7.78 -14.75 0.16
N SER A 85 -6.86 -14.10 -0.57
CA SER A 85 -6.05 -12.99 -0.06
C SER A 85 -5.40 -12.20 -1.21
N TYR A 86 -4.89 -10.99 -0.97
CA TYR A 86 -4.06 -10.26 -1.94
C TYR A 86 -2.69 -9.92 -1.37
N THR A 87 -1.71 -9.76 -2.26
CA THR A 87 -0.39 -9.26 -1.97
C THR A 87 -0.04 -8.13 -2.93
N LEU A 88 0.74 -7.19 -2.43
CA LEU A 88 1.31 -6.09 -3.18
C LEU A 88 2.79 -6.44 -3.38
N GLU A 89 3.27 -6.43 -4.61
CA GLU A 89 4.69 -6.68 -4.90
C GLU A 89 5.51 -5.40 -4.74
N GLN A 90 6.84 -5.53 -4.69
CA GLN A 90 7.70 -4.36 -4.66
C GLN A 90 7.72 -3.65 -6.02
N GLN A 91 7.86 -2.33 -5.97
CA GLN A 91 8.03 -1.49 -7.15
C GLN A 91 9.34 -1.86 -7.87
N LYS A 92 9.28 -1.92 -9.20
CA LYS A 92 10.45 -2.27 -10.04
C LYS A 92 11.44 -1.13 -10.22
N TYR A 93 10.96 0.12 -10.14
CA TYR A 93 11.73 1.33 -10.41
C TYR A 93 11.52 2.35 -9.30
N SER A 94 12.52 3.18 -9.06
CA SER A 94 12.42 4.33 -8.16
C SER A 94 11.63 5.49 -8.77
N GLU A 95 11.15 6.42 -7.94
CA GLU A 95 10.44 7.63 -8.37
C GLU A 95 11.24 8.43 -9.42
N GLU A 96 12.55 8.59 -9.21
CA GLU A 96 13.43 9.36 -10.09
C GLU A 96 13.65 8.69 -11.45
N GLU A 97 13.70 7.36 -11.49
CA GLU A 97 13.78 6.61 -12.75
C GLU A 97 12.48 6.67 -13.53
N CYS A 98 11.34 6.59 -12.83
CA CYS A 98 10.02 6.72 -13.45
C CYS A 98 9.86 8.10 -14.11
N LYS A 99 10.29 9.18 -13.43
CA LYS A 99 10.29 10.53 -14.01
C LYS A 99 11.17 10.63 -15.27
N LYS A 100 12.40 10.13 -15.22
CA LYS A 100 13.34 10.19 -16.35
C LYS A 100 12.86 9.42 -17.57
N LYS A 101 12.19 8.29 -17.36
CA LYS A 101 11.74 7.38 -18.42
C LYS A 101 10.28 7.59 -18.84
N ASN A 102 9.59 8.61 -18.31
CA ASN A 102 8.15 8.83 -18.49
C ASN A 102 7.30 7.58 -18.16
N LEU A 103 7.66 6.87 -17.08
CA LEU A 103 6.93 5.71 -16.58
C LEU A 103 6.02 6.09 -15.41
N THR A 104 5.00 5.28 -15.16
CA THR A 104 4.18 5.41 -13.95
C THR A 104 4.88 4.74 -12.76
N TYR A 105 4.89 5.40 -11.60
CA TYR A 105 5.35 4.79 -10.35
C TYR A 105 4.21 3.97 -9.74
N TYR A 106 4.33 2.64 -9.74
CA TYR A 106 3.22 1.75 -9.36
C TYR A 106 3.69 0.50 -8.62
N VAL A 107 2.75 -0.14 -7.93
CA VAL A 107 2.89 -1.43 -7.25
C VAL A 107 1.97 -2.47 -7.91
N PRO A 108 2.50 -3.63 -8.31
CA PRO A 108 1.68 -4.75 -8.81
C PRO A 108 0.79 -5.35 -7.70
N LEU A 109 -0.50 -5.50 -7.99
CA LEU A 109 -1.46 -6.21 -7.15
C LEU A 109 -1.67 -7.64 -7.65
N LYS A 110 -1.41 -8.63 -6.79
CA LYS A 110 -1.73 -10.04 -7.04
C LYS A 110 -2.73 -10.55 -6.02
N ALA A 111 -3.70 -11.34 -6.45
CA ALA A 111 -4.65 -12.03 -5.58
C ALA A 111 -4.44 -13.53 -5.62
N LYS A 112 -4.47 -14.17 -4.46
CA LYS A 112 -4.59 -15.61 -4.34
C LYS A 112 -6.06 -15.98 -4.47
N MET A 113 -6.38 -16.72 -5.51
CA MET A 113 -7.74 -17.15 -5.83
C MET A 113 -7.83 -18.66 -5.81
N ARG A 114 -9.04 -19.18 -5.58
CA ARG A 114 -9.35 -20.60 -5.64
C ARG A 114 -10.47 -20.83 -6.63
N LEU A 115 -10.22 -21.64 -7.64
CA LEU A 115 -11.23 -22.12 -8.57
C LEU A 115 -11.71 -23.50 -8.10
N ILE A 116 -12.99 -23.58 -7.73
CA ILE A 116 -13.67 -24.82 -7.37
C ILE A 116 -14.44 -25.30 -8.59
N ILE A 117 -14.13 -26.52 -9.03
CA ILE A 117 -14.81 -27.23 -10.10
C ILE A 117 -15.74 -28.25 -9.46
N GLN A 118 -17.02 -28.15 -9.75
CA GLN A 118 -18.07 -29.03 -9.23
C GLN A 118 -18.88 -29.63 -10.38
N ASP A 119 -19.31 -30.86 -10.17
CA ASP A 119 -20.25 -31.54 -11.05
C ASP A 119 -21.65 -31.41 -10.44
N VAL A 120 -22.59 -30.95 -11.23
CA VAL A 120 -23.99 -30.76 -10.82
C VAL A 120 -24.78 -31.86 -11.50
N ALA A 121 -25.20 -32.85 -10.72
CA ALA A 121 -26.02 -33.95 -11.22
C ALA A 121 -27.47 -33.50 -11.45
N GLU A 122 -28.21 -34.26 -12.26
CA GLU A 122 -29.61 -33.98 -12.61
C GLU A 122 -30.56 -33.96 -11.39
N ASP A 123 -30.16 -34.60 -10.29
CA ASP A 123 -30.88 -34.61 -9.00
C ASP A 123 -30.64 -33.35 -8.15
N GLY A 124 -29.84 -32.40 -8.65
CA GLY A 124 -29.47 -31.18 -7.95
C GLY A 124 -28.37 -31.37 -6.90
N THR A 125 -27.79 -32.57 -6.78
CA THR A 125 -26.63 -32.78 -5.91
C THR A 125 -25.36 -32.25 -6.55
N THR A 126 -24.64 -31.45 -5.77
CA THR A 126 -23.36 -30.87 -6.15
C THR A 126 -22.22 -31.69 -5.56
N LYS A 127 -21.32 -32.20 -6.39
CA LYS A 127 -20.09 -32.86 -5.94
C LYS A 127 -18.87 -32.03 -6.34
N VAL A 128 -18.06 -31.64 -5.35
CA VAL A 128 -16.78 -30.96 -5.62
C VAL A 128 -15.83 -31.98 -6.24
N LYS A 129 -15.38 -31.69 -7.46
CA LYS A 129 -14.47 -32.56 -8.21
C LYS A 129 -13.02 -32.17 -7.97
N GLU A 130 -12.72 -30.88 -8.03
CA GLU A 130 -11.36 -30.37 -7.92
C GLU A 130 -11.37 -28.93 -7.41
N ALA A 131 -10.33 -28.54 -6.66
CA ALA A 131 -10.08 -27.15 -6.29
C ALA A 131 -8.63 -26.78 -6.60
N LYS A 132 -8.42 -25.68 -7.34
CA LYS A 132 -7.09 -25.16 -7.71
C LYS A 132 -6.88 -23.79 -7.13
N GLU A 133 -5.79 -23.63 -6.39
CA GLU A 133 -5.35 -22.32 -5.90
C GLU A 133 -4.25 -21.76 -6.79
N SER A 134 -4.36 -20.48 -7.16
CA SER A 134 -3.34 -19.79 -7.96
C SER A 134 -3.23 -18.32 -7.59
N TRP A 135 -2.06 -17.75 -7.91
CA TRP A 135 -1.84 -16.31 -7.85
C TRP A 135 -2.18 -15.68 -9.18
N VAL A 136 -3.12 -14.75 -9.18
CA VAL A 136 -3.58 -14.00 -10.35
C VAL A 136 -3.14 -12.55 -10.21
N TYR A 137 -2.52 -12.01 -11.26
CA TYR A 137 -2.22 -10.59 -11.34
C TYR A 137 -3.49 -9.82 -11.70
N LEU A 138 -3.87 -8.85 -10.86
CA LEU A 138 -5.10 -8.07 -11.01
C LEU A 138 -4.86 -6.70 -11.65
N GLY A 139 -3.64 -6.17 -11.57
CA GLY A 139 -3.29 -4.88 -12.15
C GLY A 139 -2.22 -4.14 -11.36
N ASP A 140 -1.96 -2.91 -11.78
CA ASP A 140 -1.00 -2.01 -11.17
C ASP A 140 -1.72 -0.89 -10.41
N ILE A 141 -1.27 -0.61 -9.19
CA ILE A 141 -1.79 0.49 -8.37
C ILE A 141 -0.73 1.60 -8.31
N PRO A 142 -1.04 2.84 -8.73
CA PRO A 142 -0.11 3.96 -8.62
C PRO A 142 0.36 4.15 -7.18
N ALA A 143 1.67 4.13 -6.95
CA ALA A 143 2.23 4.21 -5.61
C ALA A 143 2.38 5.66 -5.12
N LEU A 144 2.20 5.86 -3.82
CA LEU A 144 2.39 7.15 -3.18
C LEU A 144 3.89 7.37 -2.89
N THR A 145 4.36 8.60 -3.08
CA THR A 145 5.72 9.04 -2.76
C THR A 145 5.78 9.70 -1.39
N ASP A 146 6.98 9.92 -0.85
CA ASP A 146 7.18 10.47 0.50
C ASP A 146 6.98 12.00 0.61
N LYS A 147 6.45 12.67 -0.43
CA LYS A 147 6.43 14.12 -0.57
C LYS A 147 5.04 14.69 -0.78
#